data_AF-A0A6C0DER2-F1
#
_entry.id   AF-A0A6C0DER2-F1
#
_cell.length_a   1.000
_cell.length_b   1.000
_cell.length_c   1.000
_cell.angle_alpha   90.00
_cell.angle_beta   90.00
_cell.angle_gamma   90.00
#
_symmetry.space_group_name_H-M   'P 1'
#
loop_
_entity.id
_entity.type
_entity.pdbx_description
1 polymer ?
#
loop_
_entity_poly.entity_id
_entity_poly.type
_entity_poly.pdbx_seq_one_letter_code
_entity_poly.pdbx_strand_id
1 'polypeptide(L)'
;MTPLLCFTSTFFATNVIVGLYLGYNVYALLFFILMCTSLINHSTYHPTIHTIDRMAIISVGIYGAYMMYQKQMWDLYFSNALIVFSFLFCVVMYEYGGRVQQFCFDPNPFVSLFYHACMHLFGSVSHHFIMLG
;
A
#
# COMPACT_ATOMS: atom_id res chain seq x y z
N MET A 1 9.73 -8.24 -16.08
CA MET A 1 9.77 -6.77 -16.27
C MET A 1 9.14 -6.13 -15.04
N THR A 2 9.94 -5.60 -14.12
CA THR A 2 9.52 -5.02 -12.82
C THR A 2 10.31 -3.81 -12.30
N PRO A 3 11.23 -3.14 -13.03
CA PRO A 3 11.91 -1.97 -12.47
C PRO A 3 10.95 -0.92 -11.91
N LEU A 4 9.79 -0.71 -12.56
CA LEU A 4 8.78 0.23 -12.08
C LEU A 4 8.13 -0.19 -10.76
N LEU A 5 7.80 -1.47 -10.59
CA LEU A 5 7.21 -1.94 -9.32
C LEU A 5 8.24 -1.89 -8.21
N CYS A 6 9.46 -2.35 -8.45
CA CYS A 6 10.53 -2.21 -7.46
C CYS A 6 10.77 -0.74 -7.09
N PHE A 7 10.81 0.16 -8.08
CA PHE A 7 10.95 1.60 -7.84
C PHE A 7 9.79 2.16 -7.02
N THR A 8 8.55 1.86 -7.38
CA THR A 8 7.38 2.33 -6.63
C THR A 8 7.28 1.72 -5.23
N SER A 9 7.75 0.49 -5.00
CA SER A 9 7.86 -0.08 -3.65
C SER A 9 8.80 0.73 -2.75
N THR A 10 9.82 1.39 -3.31
CA THR A 10 10.71 2.26 -2.51
C THR A 10 10.00 3.52 -1.98
N PHE A 11 8.83 3.90 -2.52
CA PHE A 11 8.04 4.99 -1.93
C PHE A 11 7.60 4.67 -0.50
N PHE A 12 7.45 3.40 -0.13
CA PHE A 12 7.15 3.02 1.25
C PHE A 12 8.24 3.47 2.24
N ALA A 13 9.47 3.74 1.78
CA ALA A 13 10.51 4.35 2.61
C ALA A 13 10.08 5.71 3.17
N THR A 14 9.29 6.48 2.41
CA THR A 14 8.77 7.78 2.91
C THR A 14 7.83 7.57 4.10
N ASN A 15 6.98 6.53 4.07
CA ASN A 15 6.16 6.16 5.21
C ASN A 15 7.00 5.74 6.42
N VAL A 16 8.10 5.01 6.21
CA VAL A 16 9.04 4.64 7.29
C VAL A 16 9.64 5.90 7.92
N ILE A 17 10.16 6.83 7.11
CA ILE A 17 10.78 8.07 7.58
C ILE A 17 9.78 8.92 8.37
N VAL A 18 8.57 9.13 7.84
CA VAL A 18 7.53 9.89 8.52
C VAL A 18 7.06 9.20 9.80
N GLY A 19 6.90 7.88 9.77
CA GLY A 19 6.56 7.09 10.95
C GLY A 19 7.60 7.23 12.06
N LEU A 20 8.89 7.14 11.75
CA LEU A 20 9.97 7.34 12.72
C LEU A 20 10.02 8.79 13.23
N TYR A 21 9.85 9.78 12.34
CA TYR A 21 9.85 11.19 12.70
C TYR A 21 8.73 11.54 13.71
N LEU A 22 7.55 10.95 13.55
CA LEU A 22 6.39 11.17 14.44
C LEU A 22 6.34 10.20 15.64
N GLY A 23 7.32 9.29 15.78
CA GLY A 23 7.38 8.31 16.87
C GLY A 23 6.48 7.07 16.71
N TYR A 24 5.88 6.86 15.54
CA TYR A 24 5.08 5.67 15.20
C TYR A 24 5.96 4.47 14.83
N ASN A 25 6.78 3.99 15.78
CA ASN A 25 7.80 2.96 15.55
C ASN A 25 7.23 1.64 15.01
N VAL A 26 6.08 1.18 15.54
CA VAL A 26 5.42 -0.04 15.05
C VAL A 26 4.96 0.15 13.60
N TYR A 27 4.44 1.32 13.28
CA TYR A 27 3.96 1.61 11.93
C TYR A 27 5.12 1.66 10.93
N ALA A 28 6.21 2.33 11.31
CA ALA A 28 7.44 2.38 10.53
C ALA A 28 8.02 0.98 10.28
N LEU A 29 8.02 0.11 11.30
CA LEU A 29 8.48 -1.28 11.16
C LEU A 29 7.61 -2.05 10.15
N LEU A 30 6.28 -1.93 10.23
CA LEU A 30 5.37 -2.60 9.29
C LEU A 30 5.60 -2.13 7.85
N PHE A 31 5.81 -0.82 7.64
CA PHE A 31 6.15 -0.28 6.33
C PHE A 31 7.52 -0.72 5.83
N PHE A 32 8.51 -0.84 6.72
CA PHE A 32 9.83 -1.34 6.37
C PHE A 32 9.77 -2.81 5.93
N ILE A 33 9.01 -3.65 6.66
CA ILE A 33 8.77 -5.04 6.27
C ILE A 33 8.08 -5.09 4.90
N LEU A 34 7.00 -4.31 4.70
CA LEU A 34 6.29 -4.24 3.43
C LEU A 34 7.22 -3.81 2.26
N MET A 35 8.06 -2.80 2.48
CA MET A 35 9.03 -2.37 1.47
C MET A 35 9.98 -3.51 1.08
N CYS A 36 10.55 -4.19 2.06
CA CYS A 36 11.47 -5.31 1.83
C CYS A 36 10.77 -6.48 1.12
N THR A 37 9.57 -6.89 1.58
CA THR A 37 8.82 -7.99 0.97
C THR A 37 8.40 -7.66 -0.46
N SER A 38 7.97 -6.42 -0.71
CA SER A 38 7.51 -5.98 -2.04
C SER A 38 8.68 -5.92 -3.03
N LEU A 39 9.85 -5.43 -2.60
CA LEU A 39 11.07 -5.45 -3.42
C LEU A 39 11.50 -6.89 -3.78
N ILE A 40 11.48 -7.82 -2.82
CA ILE A 40 11.84 -9.22 -3.07
C ILE A 40 10.77 -9.89 -3.96
N ASN A 41 9.49 -9.60 -3.72
CA ASN A 41 8.37 -10.16 -4.49
C ASN A 41 8.49 -9.78 -5.97
N HIS A 42 8.71 -8.50 -6.28
CA HIS A 42 8.80 -8.02 -7.65
C HIS A 42 10.14 -8.33 -8.34
N SER A 43 11.19 -8.69 -7.60
CA SER A 43 12.46 -9.14 -8.19
C SER A 43 12.50 -10.64 -8.46
N THR A 44 11.84 -11.46 -7.64
CA THR A 44 11.94 -12.93 -7.72
C THR A 44 10.67 -13.63 -8.19
N TYR A 45 9.50 -13.02 -8.00
CA TYR A 45 8.19 -13.61 -8.31
C TYR A 45 7.91 -14.98 -7.66
N HIS A 46 8.55 -15.26 -6.54
CA HIS A 46 8.35 -16.53 -5.85
C HIS A 46 7.00 -16.54 -5.10
N PRO A 47 6.14 -17.57 -5.24
CA PRO A 47 4.78 -17.60 -4.68
C PRO A 47 4.74 -17.48 -3.15
N THR A 48 5.74 -18.03 -2.45
CA THR A 48 5.87 -17.85 -0.99
C THR A 48 6.09 -16.38 -0.62
N ILE A 49 6.93 -15.67 -1.37
CA ILE A 49 7.22 -14.25 -1.11
C ILE A 49 5.98 -13.41 -1.43
N HIS A 50 5.24 -13.74 -2.49
CA HIS A 50 3.96 -13.11 -2.80
C HIS A 50 2.96 -13.20 -1.64
N THR A 51 2.85 -14.38 -1.02
CA THR A 51 1.99 -14.57 0.15
C THR A 51 2.45 -13.72 1.33
N ILE A 52 3.77 -13.68 1.59
CA ILE A 52 4.35 -12.88 2.68
C ILE A 52 4.11 -11.38 2.45
N ASP A 53 4.31 -10.90 1.22
CA ASP A 53 4.09 -9.52 0.83
C ASP A 53 2.62 -9.11 1.03
N ARG A 54 1.69 -9.99 0.61
CA ARG A 54 0.26 -9.79 0.85
C ARG A 54 -0.09 -9.73 2.34
N MET A 55 0.53 -10.57 3.19
CA MET A 55 0.34 -10.48 4.64
C MET A 55 0.84 -9.14 5.19
N ALA A 56 1.99 -8.65 4.74
CA ALA A 56 2.53 -7.36 5.14
C ALA A 56 1.58 -6.19 4.75
N ILE A 57 1.01 -6.22 3.55
CA ILE A 57 0.00 -5.25 3.10
C ILE A 57 -1.22 -5.25 4.04
N ILE A 58 -1.75 -6.43 4.36
CA ILE A 58 -2.90 -6.57 5.25
C ILE A 58 -2.56 -6.04 6.66
N SER A 59 -1.38 -6.35 7.19
CA SER A 59 -0.94 -5.85 8.50
C SER A 59 -0.85 -4.31 8.54
N VAL A 60 -0.29 -3.69 7.50
CA VAL A 60 -0.23 -2.23 7.35
C VAL A 60 -1.63 -1.61 7.26
N GLY A 61 -2.55 -2.24 6.53
CA GLY A 61 -3.94 -1.82 6.41
C GLY A 61 -4.70 -1.87 7.75
N ILE A 62 -4.60 -3.00 8.47
CA ILE A 62 -5.21 -3.17 9.80
C ILE A 62 -4.67 -2.13 10.79
N TYR A 63 -3.35 -1.95 10.83
CA TYR A 63 -2.73 -0.97 11.72
C TYR A 63 -3.14 0.47 11.35
N GLY A 64 -3.29 0.77 10.06
CA GLY A 64 -3.81 2.05 9.60
C GLY A 64 -5.24 2.32 10.05
N ALA A 65 -6.12 1.33 9.95
CA ALA A 65 -7.47 1.44 10.48
C ALA A 65 -7.49 1.65 12.00
N TYR A 66 -6.63 0.94 12.73
CA TYR A 66 -6.44 1.15 14.18
C TYR A 66 -5.97 2.58 14.51
N MET A 67 -5.02 3.12 13.75
CA MET A 67 -4.53 4.49 13.91
C MET A 67 -5.62 5.54 13.67
N MET A 68 -6.42 5.36 12.60
CA MET A 68 -7.59 6.22 12.35
C MET A 68 -8.58 6.19 13.52
N TYR A 69 -8.82 4.99 14.09
CA TYR A 69 -9.67 4.84 15.26
C TYR A 69 -9.13 5.59 16.49
N GLN A 70 -7.83 5.43 16.79
CA GLN A 70 -7.17 6.09 17.93
C GLN A 70 -7.19 7.62 17.81
N LYS A 71 -7.01 8.12 16.58
CA LYS A 71 -7.01 9.56 16.27
C LYS A 71 -8.41 10.15 16.10
N GLN A 72 -9.46 9.33 16.28
CA GLN A 72 -10.85 9.73 16.12
C GLN A 72 -11.15 10.40 14.77
N MET A 73 -10.54 9.90 13.69
CA MET A 73 -10.68 10.44 12.32
C MET A 73 -12.01 10.04 11.67
N TRP A 74 -13.13 10.32 12.34
CA TRP A 74 -14.48 9.92 11.93
C TRP A 74 -15.22 11.00 11.15
N ASP A 75 -14.83 12.25 11.36
CA ASP A 75 -15.43 13.38 10.66
C ASP A 75 -15.13 13.31 9.16
N LEU A 76 -16.10 13.74 8.35
CA LEU A 76 -16.01 13.80 6.88
C LEU A 76 -15.13 14.96 6.39
N TYR A 77 -13.94 15.11 6.96
CA TYR A 77 -12.91 15.97 6.39
C TYR A 77 -12.43 15.39 5.05
N PHE A 78 -12.03 16.29 4.15
CA PHE A 78 -11.56 15.91 2.81
C PHE A 78 -10.41 14.88 2.87
N SER A 79 -9.47 15.03 3.82
CA SER A 79 -8.38 14.07 4.05
C SER A 79 -8.88 12.67 4.44
N ASN A 80 -9.87 12.59 5.34
CA ASN A 80 -10.44 11.32 5.80
C ASN A 80 -11.20 10.63 4.66
N ALA A 81 -11.95 11.40 3.86
CA ALA A 81 -12.63 10.89 2.67
C ALA A 81 -11.62 10.35 1.63
N LEU A 82 -10.49 11.03 1.42
CA LEU A 82 -9.41 10.56 0.54
C LEU A 82 -8.77 9.27 1.05
N ILE A 83 -8.57 9.12 2.36
CA ILE A 83 -8.04 7.88 2.95
C ILE A 83 -8.96 6.71 2.60
N VAL A 84 -10.26 6.84 2.90
CA VAL A 84 -11.26 5.78 2.61
C VAL A 84 -11.34 5.49 1.12
N PHE A 85 -11.38 6.52 0.28
CA PHE A 85 -11.39 6.37 -1.18
C PHE A 85 -10.18 5.58 -1.68
N SER A 86 -8.97 5.89 -1.23
CA SER A 86 -7.77 5.16 -1.65
C SER A 86 -7.76 3.70 -1.21
N PHE A 87 -8.27 3.38 0.00
CA PHE A 87 -8.40 1.97 0.40
C PHE A 87 -9.40 1.22 -0.48
N LEU A 88 -10.56 1.83 -0.76
CA LEU A 88 -11.54 1.24 -1.69
C LEU A 88 -10.95 1.09 -3.09
N PHE A 89 -10.21 2.09 -3.57
CA PHE A 89 -9.48 2.03 -4.84
C PHE A 89 -8.52 0.84 -4.87
N CYS A 90 -7.67 0.66 -3.84
CA CYS A 90 -6.74 -0.47 -3.76
C CYS A 90 -7.47 -1.83 -3.76
N VAL A 91 -8.58 -1.95 -3.02
CA VAL A 91 -9.40 -3.17 -2.99
C VAL A 91 -10.02 -3.46 -4.37
N VAL A 92 -10.58 -2.45 -5.05
CA VAL A 92 -11.16 -2.62 -6.39
C VAL A 92 -10.09 -3.01 -7.41
N MET A 93 -8.97 -2.29 -7.44
CA MET A 93 -7.92 -2.53 -8.43
C MET A 93 -7.30 -3.93 -8.29
N TYR A 94 -7.20 -4.45 -7.07
CA TYR A 94 -6.57 -5.75 -6.81
C TYR A 94 -7.57 -6.90 -6.71
N GLU A 95 -8.54 -6.85 -5.79
CA GLU A 95 -9.43 -7.99 -5.52
C GLU A 95 -10.51 -8.13 -6.60
N TYR A 96 -11.13 -7.02 -7.03
CA TYR A 96 -12.07 -7.08 -8.15
C TYR A 96 -11.34 -7.29 -9.48
N GLY A 97 -10.26 -6.54 -9.73
CA GLY A 97 -9.41 -6.70 -10.92
C GLY A 97 -8.92 -8.13 -11.13
N GLY A 98 -8.50 -8.82 -10.06
CA GLY A 98 -8.07 -10.22 -10.13
C GLY A 98 -9.16 -11.20 -10.55
N ARG A 99 -10.44 -10.92 -10.24
CA ARG A 99 -11.57 -11.78 -10.62
C ARG A 99 -11.99 -11.60 -12.07
N VAL A 100 -11.95 -10.35 -12.56
CA VAL A 100 -12.37 -10.03 -13.93
C VAL A 100 -11.21 -9.94 -14.92
N GLN A 101 -9.97 -10.18 -14.47
CA GLN A 101 -8.75 -10.09 -15.28
C GLN A 101 -8.57 -8.69 -15.90
N GLN A 102 -8.72 -7.65 -15.06
CA GLN A 102 -8.54 -6.24 -15.43
C GLN A 102 -7.62 -5.53 -14.42
N PHE A 103 -7.27 -4.28 -14.72
CA PHE A 103 -6.43 -3.43 -13.88
C PHE A 103 -5.07 -4.06 -13.62
N CYS A 104 -4.71 -4.36 -12.36
CA CYS A 104 -3.46 -5.01 -11.98
C CYS A 104 -3.28 -6.41 -12.61
N PHE A 105 -4.37 -7.01 -13.12
CA PHE A 105 -4.37 -8.33 -13.76
C PHE A 105 -4.76 -8.25 -15.24
N ASP A 106 -4.68 -7.06 -15.84
CA ASP A 106 -4.96 -6.88 -17.26
C ASP A 106 -3.97 -7.69 -18.12
N PRO A 107 -4.42 -8.34 -19.22
CA PRO A 107 -3.54 -9.06 -20.14
C PRO A 107 -2.47 -8.17 -20.77
N ASN A 108 -2.73 -6.86 -20.90
CA ASN A 108 -1.75 -5.90 -21.33
C ASN A 108 -0.78 -5.58 -20.18
N PRO A 109 0.52 -5.92 -20.29
CA PRO A 109 1.48 -5.74 -19.21
C PRO A 109 1.68 -4.27 -18.83
N PHE A 110 1.50 -3.32 -19.76
CA PHE A 110 1.62 -1.90 -19.45
C PHE A 110 0.48 -1.40 -18.57
N VAL A 111 -0.74 -1.89 -18.81
CA VAL A 111 -1.93 -1.54 -18.03
C VAL A 111 -1.82 -2.13 -16.63
N SER A 112 -1.50 -3.43 -16.54
CA SER A 112 -1.23 -4.11 -15.27
C SER A 112 -0.17 -3.41 -14.43
N LEU A 113 0.97 -3.08 -15.04
CA LEU A 113 2.07 -2.40 -14.36
C LEU A 113 1.67 -1.00 -13.88
N PHE A 114 0.95 -0.24 -14.70
CA PHE A 114 0.50 1.11 -14.37
C PHE A 114 -0.46 1.11 -13.17
N TYR A 115 -1.50 0.27 -13.19
CA TYR A 115 -2.46 0.22 -12.08
C TYR A 115 -1.83 -0.28 -10.78
N HIS A 116 -0.90 -1.24 -10.86
CA HIS A 116 -0.17 -1.73 -9.69
C HIS A 116 0.74 -0.63 -9.10
N ALA A 117 1.45 0.11 -9.95
CA ALA A 117 2.22 1.28 -9.53
C ALA A 117 1.33 2.35 -8.87
N CYS A 118 0.16 2.64 -9.45
CA CYS A 118 -0.82 3.53 -8.85
C CYS A 118 -1.26 3.05 -7.46
N MET A 119 -1.50 1.75 -7.27
CA MET A 119 -1.85 1.22 -5.95
C MET A 119 -0.77 1.47 -4.90
N HIS A 120 0.52 1.29 -5.22
CA HIS A 120 1.62 1.62 -4.30
C HIS A 120 1.57 3.08 -3.88
N LEU A 121 1.37 3.99 -4.83
CA LEU A 121 1.33 5.43 -4.58
C LEU A 121 0.11 5.84 -3.77
N PHE A 122 -1.09 5.42 -4.17
CA PHE A 122 -2.33 5.74 -3.46
C PHE A 122 -2.35 5.18 -2.03
N GLY A 123 -1.91 3.93 -1.86
CA GLY A 123 -1.75 3.32 -0.54
C GLY A 123 -0.76 4.12 0.32
N SER A 124 0.44 4.40 -0.19
CA SER A 124 1.46 5.17 0.52
C SER A 124 0.97 6.56 0.93
N VAL A 125 0.34 7.31 0.02
CA VAL A 125 -0.17 8.66 0.28
C VAL A 125 -1.27 8.65 1.34
N SER A 126 -2.22 7.72 1.28
CA SER A 126 -3.27 7.64 2.32
C SER A 126 -2.71 7.33 3.69
N HIS A 127 -1.67 6.52 3.78
CA HIS A 127 -1.00 6.28 5.06
C HIS A 127 -0.21 7.49 5.57
N HIS A 128 0.26 8.39 4.70
CA HIS A 128 0.77 9.70 5.14
C HIS A 128 -0.34 10.55 5.75
N PHE A 129 -1.53 10.59 5.14
CA PHE A 129 -2.67 11.31 5.71
C PHE A 129 -3.08 10.74 7.08
N ILE A 130 -3.03 9.42 7.28
CA ILE A 130 -3.29 8.81 8.60
C ILE A 130 -2.22 9.23 9.64
N MET A 131 -0.95 9.28 9.24
CA MET A 131 0.11 9.65 10.18
C MET A 131 0.13 11.14 10.52
N LEU A 132 -0.20 12.02 9.56
CA LEU A 132 -0.12 13.47 9.71
C LEU A 132 -1.41 14.13 10.24
N GLY A 133 -2.58 13.54 9.96
CA GLY A 133 -3.85 13.95 10.58
C GLY A 133 -3.91 13.55 12.03
#